data_AF-A0A6I7QC36-F1
#
_entry.id   AF-A0A6I7QC36-F1
#
_cell.length_a   1.000
_cell.length_b   1.000
_cell.length_c   1.000
_cell.angle_alpha   90.00
_cell.angle_beta   90.00
_cell.angle_gamma   90.00
#
_symmetry.space_group_name_H-M   'P 1'
#
loop_
_entity.id
_entity.type
_entity.pdbx_description
1 polymer ?
#
loop_
_entity_poly.entity_id
_entity_poly.type
_entity_poly.pdbx_seq_one_letter_code
_entity_poly.pdbx_strand_id
1 'polypeptide(L)'
;MTEIQYKKPLTYITAILFSMPVTAIFWVLIIYPVYGVTGVDIHPFIHGLTCTLFYLIVLGWALLGSENSSEVVYRTCRFGAILALLLPVSTGFVSLIWVFEVAKRPEAFLAGYSALEIPVYAAAAGMGMIILFLTGSYIAARDMDGVPF
;
A
#
# COMPACT_ATOMS: atom_id res chain seq x y z
N MET A 1 -19.67 -15.93 29.33
CA MET A 1 -20.13 -14.73 28.59
C MET A 1 -19.05 -13.65 28.43
N THR A 2 -17.79 -13.92 28.80
CA THR A 2 -16.67 -12.95 28.81
C THR A 2 -15.77 -12.99 27.57
N GLU A 3 -15.74 -14.09 26.81
CA GLU A 3 -14.88 -14.22 25.61
C GLU A 3 -15.33 -13.36 24.41
N ILE A 4 -16.62 -13.04 24.30
CA ILE A 4 -17.18 -12.33 23.13
C ILE A 4 -16.86 -10.82 23.19
N GLN A 5 -16.68 -10.25 24.39
CA GLN A 5 -16.45 -8.80 24.54
C GLN A 5 -15.02 -8.36 24.19
N TYR A 6 -14.00 -9.21 24.34
CA TYR A 6 -12.61 -8.86 24.05
C TYR A 6 -12.21 -9.05 22.58
N LYS A 7 -12.96 -9.85 21.80
CA LYS A 7 -12.64 -10.10 20.38
C LYS A 7 -12.87 -8.86 19.50
N LYS A 8 -13.92 -8.08 19.76
CA LYS A 8 -14.25 -6.88 18.97
C LYS A 8 -13.21 -5.76 19.04
N PRO A 9 -12.71 -5.31 20.20
CA PRO A 9 -11.70 -4.26 20.25
C PRO A 9 -10.38 -4.67 19.57
N LEU A 10 -9.98 -5.94 19.69
CA LEU A 10 -8.80 -6.46 19.01
C LEU A 10 -8.95 -6.40 17.49
N THR A 11 -10.11 -6.76 16.94
CA THR A 11 -10.40 -6.65 15.51
C THR A 11 -10.23 -5.21 14.99
N TYR A 12 -10.74 -4.21 15.71
CA TYR A 12 -10.61 -2.81 15.31
C TYR A 12 -9.17 -2.31 15.38
N ILE A 13 -8.42 -2.65 16.44
CA ILE A 13 -7.01 -2.26 16.59
C ILE A 13 -6.19 -2.86 15.44
N THR A 14 -6.39 -4.14 15.16
CA THR A 14 -5.69 -4.83 14.06
C THR A 14 -6.04 -4.21 12.72
N ALA A 15 -7.30 -3.89 12.46
CA ALA A 15 -7.72 -3.20 11.25
C ALA A 15 -6.99 -1.85 11.11
N ILE A 16 -6.98 -1.04 12.17
CA ILE A 16 -6.31 0.27 12.19
C ILE A 16 -4.83 0.14 11.84
N LEU A 17 -4.12 -0.78 12.50
CA LEU A 17 -2.68 -0.96 12.32
C LEU A 17 -2.31 -1.46 10.92
N PHE A 18 -3.03 -2.46 10.40
CA PHE A 18 -2.71 -3.05 9.10
C PHE A 18 -3.19 -2.21 7.92
N SER A 19 -4.23 -1.39 8.10
CA SER A 19 -4.69 -0.47 7.05
C SER A 19 -3.67 0.61 6.74
N MET A 20 -2.88 1.09 7.72
CA MET A 20 -1.87 2.14 7.48
C MET A 20 -0.86 1.84 6.36
N PRO A 21 -0.08 0.74 6.40
CA PRO A 21 0.89 0.45 5.35
C PRO A 21 0.22 0.19 3.99
N VAL A 22 -0.95 -0.43 3.98
CA VAL A 22 -1.72 -0.69 2.75
C VAL A 22 -2.23 0.61 2.13
N THR A 23 -2.71 1.55 2.96
CA THR A 23 -3.08 2.90 2.52
C THR A 23 -1.90 3.67 1.95
N ALA A 24 -0.72 3.58 2.57
CA ALA A 24 0.47 4.25 2.04
C ALA A 24 0.79 3.77 0.62
N ILE A 25 0.78 2.45 0.41
CA ILE A 25 1.00 1.86 -0.92
C ILE A 25 -0.12 2.31 -1.88
N PHE A 26 -1.38 2.24 -1.45
CA PHE A 26 -2.52 2.59 -2.28
C PHE A 26 -2.47 4.06 -2.72
N TRP A 27 -2.14 4.95 -1.78
CA TRP A 27 -1.95 6.37 -2.04
C TRP A 27 -0.84 6.59 -3.07
N VAL A 28 0.32 5.95 -2.90
CA VAL A 28 1.43 6.05 -3.86
C VAL A 28 0.97 5.60 -5.24
N LEU A 29 0.29 4.46 -5.37
CA LEU A 29 -0.14 3.95 -6.66
C LEU A 29 -1.06 4.91 -7.45
N ILE A 30 -1.92 5.65 -6.76
CA ILE A 30 -2.92 6.52 -7.39
C ILE A 30 -2.41 7.95 -7.56
N ILE A 31 -1.72 8.49 -6.56
CA ILE A 31 -1.34 9.90 -6.51
C ILE A 31 0.05 10.13 -7.10
N TYR A 32 1.01 9.21 -6.91
CA TYR A 32 2.35 9.35 -7.46
C TYR A 32 2.37 9.48 -9.00
N PRO A 33 1.54 8.78 -9.79
CA PRO A 33 1.51 9.01 -11.24
C PRO A 33 1.12 10.43 -11.64
N VAL A 34 0.25 11.08 -10.87
CA VAL A 34 -0.22 12.43 -11.20
C VAL A 34 0.82 13.48 -10.83
N TYR A 35 1.35 13.41 -9.61
CA TYR A 35 2.29 14.41 -9.09
C TYR A 35 3.75 14.10 -9.42
N GLY A 36 4.12 12.81 -9.49
CA GLY A 36 5.46 12.36 -9.87
C GLY A 36 5.79 12.62 -11.34
N VAL A 37 4.80 12.59 -12.24
CA VAL A 37 5.01 13.00 -13.65
C VAL A 37 5.20 14.50 -13.77
N THR A 38 4.47 15.29 -12.99
CA THR A 38 4.53 16.76 -13.06
C THR A 38 5.71 17.35 -12.29
N GLY A 39 6.28 16.61 -11.34
CA GLY A 39 7.34 17.09 -10.44
C GLY A 39 6.86 18.20 -9.49
N VAL A 40 5.54 18.37 -9.37
CA VAL A 40 4.92 19.40 -8.52
C VAL A 40 4.60 18.78 -7.17
N ASP A 41 5.02 19.45 -6.11
CA ASP A 41 4.66 19.05 -4.75
C ASP A 41 3.15 19.18 -4.52
N ILE A 42 2.57 18.13 -3.94
CA ILE A 42 1.16 18.14 -3.57
C ILE A 42 0.93 19.10 -2.40
N HIS A 43 -0.09 19.96 -2.51
CA HIS A 43 -0.45 20.86 -1.42
C HIS A 43 -0.76 20.07 -0.13
N PRO A 44 -0.23 20.44 1.05
CA PRO A 44 -0.34 19.65 2.27
C PRO A 44 -1.78 19.29 2.67
N PHE A 45 -2.72 20.21 2.45
CA PHE A 45 -4.14 19.96 2.67
C PHE A 45 -4.70 18.84 1.78
N ILE A 46 -4.35 18.83 0.48
CA ILE A 46 -4.80 17.81 -0.47
C ILE A 46 -4.14 16.46 -0.13
N HIS A 47 -2.86 16.48 0.26
CA HIS A 47 -2.18 15.29 0.76
C HIS A 47 -2.91 14.69 1.97
N GLY A 48 -3.17 15.49 3.01
CA GLY A 48 -3.91 15.04 4.19
C GLY A 48 -5.32 14.52 3.88
N LEU A 49 -6.05 15.20 2.99
CA LEU A 49 -7.38 14.79 2.55
C LEU A 49 -7.35 13.43 1.84
N THR A 50 -6.47 13.27 0.85
CA THR A 50 -6.36 12.03 0.06
C THR A 50 -5.86 10.86 0.91
N CYS A 51 -4.88 11.06 1.79
CA CYS A 51 -4.45 10.04 2.75
C CYS A 51 -5.61 9.59 3.65
N THR A 52 -6.39 10.53 4.18
CA THR A 52 -7.55 10.23 5.03
C THR A 52 -8.61 9.44 4.26
N LEU A 53 -8.94 9.85 3.03
CA LEU A 53 -9.91 9.16 2.20
C LEU A 53 -9.48 7.73 1.87
N PHE A 54 -8.24 7.53 1.41
CA PHE A 54 -7.75 6.17 1.14
C PHE A 54 -7.63 5.33 2.41
N TYR A 55 -7.29 5.94 3.55
CA TYR A 55 -7.29 5.23 4.82
C TYR A 55 -8.69 4.72 5.18
N LEU A 56 -9.71 5.57 5.09
CA LEU A 56 -11.08 5.18 5.36
C LEU A 56 -11.59 4.11 4.39
N ILE A 57 -11.18 4.15 3.12
CA ILE A 57 -11.51 3.11 2.14
C ILE A 57 -10.88 1.77 2.53
N VAL A 58 -9.59 1.74 2.82
CA VAL A 58 -8.87 0.51 3.18
C VAL A 58 -9.38 -0.05 4.51
N LEU A 59 -9.58 0.80 5.50
CA LEU A 59 -10.12 0.43 6.80
C LEU A 59 -11.56 -0.08 6.69
N GLY A 60 -12.40 0.63 5.95
CA GLY A 60 -13.77 0.23 5.69
C GLY A 60 -13.85 -1.12 4.98
N TRP A 61 -13.01 -1.33 3.96
CA TRP A 61 -12.90 -2.62 3.26
C TRP A 61 -12.47 -3.77 4.19
N ALA A 62 -11.49 -3.52 5.05
CA ALA A 62 -10.99 -4.50 6.01
C ALA A 62 -12.06 -4.92 7.02
N LEU A 63 -12.87 -3.97 7.51
CA LEU A 63 -13.90 -4.18 8.52
C LEU A 63 -15.25 -4.67 7.97
N LEU A 64 -15.50 -4.52 6.66
CA LEU A 64 -16.81 -4.77 6.08
C LEU A 64 -17.17 -6.27 6.16
N GLY A 65 -18.06 -6.63 7.09
CA GLY A 65 -18.48 -8.01 7.30
C GLY A 65 -17.40 -8.90 7.90
N SER A 66 -16.39 -8.33 8.57
CA SER A 66 -15.41 -9.11 9.32
C SER A 66 -15.95 -9.49 10.69
N GLU A 67 -15.93 -10.78 11.04
CA GLU A 67 -16.38 -11.25 12.36
C GLU A 67 -15.22 -11.37 13.36
N ASN A 68 -14.00 -11.60 12.85
CA ASN A 68 -12.80 -11.86 13.66
C ASN A 68 -11.60 -11.04 13.18
N SER A 69 -10.63 -10.81 14.07
CA SER A 69 -9.39 -10.07 13.77
C SER A 69 -8.56 -10.72 12.67
N SER A 70 -8.54 -12.06 12.61
CA SER A 70 -7.75 -12.81 11.62
C SER A 70 -8.29 -12.63 10.21
N GLU A 71 -9.61 -12.50 10.06
CA GLU A 71 -10.23 -12.20 8.77
C GLU A 71 -9.83 -10.80 8.26
N VAL A 72 -9.78 -9.81 9.16
CA VAL A 72 -9.28 -8.46 8.85
C VAL A 72 -7.83 -8.52 8.38
N VAL A 73 -6.95 -9.21 9.11
CA VAL A 73 -5.53 -9.36 8.71
C VAL A 73 -5.44 -10.03 7.35
N TYR A 74 -6.15 -11.14 7.15
CA TYR A 74 -6.14 -11.87 5.89
C TYR A 74 -6.54 -10.98 4.71
N ARG A 75 -7.66 -10.27 4.81
CA ARG A 75 -8.16 -9.38 3.75
C ARG A 75 -7.21 -8.21 3.49
N THR A 76 -6.76 -7.53 4.54
CA THR A 76 -5.87 -6.37 4.41
C THR A 76 -4.51 -6.77 3.84
N CYS A 77 -3.93 -7.88 4.30
CA CYS A 77 -2.68 -8.40 3.76
C CYS A 77 -2.84 -8.84 2.30
N ARG A 78 -3.92 -9.55 1.95
CA ARG A 78 -4.13 -9.99 0.56
C ARG A 78 -4.30 -8.81 -0.38
N PHE A 79 -5.03 -7.78 0.03
CA PHE A 79 -5.13 -6.53 -0.72
C PHE A 79 -3.78 -5.81 -0.81
N GLY A 80 -3.05 -5.70 0.31
CA GLY A 80 -1.71 -5.12 0.37
C GLY A 80 -0.71 -5.82 -0.56
N ALA A 81 -0.73 -7.15 -0.65
CA ALA A 81 0.12 -7.92 -1.55
C ALA A 81 -0.16 -7.60 -3.03
N ILE A 82 -1.44 -7.48 -3.41
CA ILE A 82 -1.84 -7.08 -4.76
C ILE A 82 -1.33 -5.68 -5.07
N LEU A 83 -1.51 -4.73 -4.15
CA LEU A 83 -1.02 -3.36 -4.34
C LEU A 83 0.52 -3.30 -4.40
N ALA A 84 1.22 -4.07 -3.56
CA ALA A 84 2.67 -4.10 -3.55
C ALA A 84 3.26 -4.64 -4.86
N LEU A 85 2.58 -5.58 -5.54
CA LEU A 85 2.95 -6.02 -6.89
C LEU A 85 2.84 -4.91 -7.94
N LEU A 86 1.94 -3.95 -7.75
CA LEU A 86 1.73 -2.84 -8.69
C LEU A 86 2.72 -1.69 -8.49
N LEU A 87 3.43 -1.62 -7.37
CA LEU A 87 4.42 -0.57 -7.09
C LEU A 87 5.52 -0.45 -8.16
N PRO A 88 6.24 -1.53 -8.54
CA PRO A 88 7.26 -1.45 -9.59
C PRO A 88 6.67 -1.06 -10.95
N VAL A 89 5.43 -1.49 -11.24
CA VAL A 89 4.74 -1.14 -12.50
C VAL A 89 4.42 0.35 -12.55
N SER A 90 3.83 0.89 -11.47
CA SER A 90 3.48 2.31 -11.37
C SER A 90 4.71 3.21 -11.42
N THR A 91 5.75 2.88 -10.64
CA THR A 91 7.00 3.66 -10.63
C THR A 91 7.78 3.56 -11.93
N GLY A 92 7.81 2.37 -12.56
CA GLY A 92 8.38 2.19 -13.89
C GLY A 92 7.68 3.04 -14.95
N PHE A 93 6.33 3.09 -14.93
CA PHE A 93 5.55 3.91 -15.84
C PHE A 93 5.86 5.41 -15.69
N VAL A 94 5.89 5.92 -14.46
CA VAL A 94 6.27 7.32 -14.18
C VAL A 94 7.69 7.62 -14.67
N SER A 95 8.63 6.71 -14.40
CA SER A 95 10.03 6.88 -14.79
C SER A 95 10.19 6.93 -16.31
N LEU A 96 9.44 6.09 -17.05
CA LEU A 96 9.44 6.12 -18.52
C LEU A 96 8.91 7.45 -19.05
N ILE A 97 7.78 7.94 -18.51
CA ILE A 97 7.23 9.26 -18.90
C ILE A 97 8.28 10.34 -18.64
N TRP A 98 8.94 10.31 -17.49
CA TRP A 98 9.96 11.29 -17.12
C TRP A 98 11.15 11.27 -18.08
N VAL A 99 11.63 10.09 -18.47
CA VAL A 99 12.69 9.93 -19.47
C VAL A 99 12.28 10.53 -20.82
N PHE A 100 11.05 10.29 -21.27
CA PHE A 100 10.55 10.87 -22.51
C PHE A 100 10.40 12.40 -22.43
N GLU A 101 10.05 12.93 -21.27
CA GLU A 101 9.90 14.37 -21.06
C GLU A 101 11.27 15.09 -20.93
N VAL A 102 12.24 14.47 -20.24
CA VAL A 102 13.62 14.94 -20.14
C VAL A 102 14.38 14.84 -21.45
N ALA A 103 14.08 13.86 -22.31
CA ALA A 103 14.67 13.79 -23.64
C ALA A 103 14.40 15.07 -24.47
N LYS A 104 13.35 15.84 -24.12
CA LYS A 104 13.04 17.15 -24.71
C LYS A 104 13.79 18.32 -24.05
N ARG A 105 14.48 18.11 -22.92
CA ARG A 105 15.17 19.11 -22.10
C ARG A 105 16.57 18.62 -21.68
N PRO A 106 17.61 18.84 -22.50
CA PRO A 106 18.95 18.30 -22.28
C PRO A 106 19.60 18.74 -20.96
N GLU A 107 19.23 19.91 -20.40
CA GLU A 107 19.68 20.33 -19.06
C GLU A 107 19.20 19.43 -17.91
N ALA A 108 18.15 18.61 -18.10
CA ALA A 108 17.58 17.73 -17.08
C ALA A 108 18.09 16.28 -17.16
N PHE A 109 19.02 15.99 -18.07
CA PHE A 109 19.48 14.62 -18.36
C PHE A 109 20.05 13.88 -17.14
N LEU A 110 20.86 14.56 -16.32
CA LEU A 110 21.44 13.98 -15.09
C LEU A 110 20.37 13.68 -14.02
N ALA A 111 19.33 14.52 -13.92
CA ALA A 111 18.20 14.26 -13.02
C ALA A 111 17.32 13.10 -13.51
N GLY A 112 17.24 12.89 -14.84
CA GLY A 112 16.55 11.76 -15.44
C GLY A 112 17.22 10.41 -15.14
N TYR A 113 18.55 10.38 -14.98
CA TYR A 113 19.28 9.15 -14.67
C TYR A 113 18.99 8.66 -13.24
N SER A 114 18.92 9.56 -12.25
CA SER A 114 18.50 9.20 -10.89
C SER A 114 17.05 8.73 -10.81
N ALA A 115 16.19 9.17 -11.73
CA ALA A 115 14.79 8.73 -11.78
C ALA A 115 14.66 7.24 -12.20
N LEU A 116 15.65 6.70 -12.94
CA LEU A 116 15.67 5.29 -13.34
C LEU A 116 15.99 4.32 -12.19
N GLU A 117 16.51 4.80 -11.07
CA GLU A 117 16.75 3.97 -9.88
C GLU A 117 15.47 3.77 -9.05
N ILE A 118 14.50 4.69 -9.15
CA ILE A 118 13.25 4.67 -8.38
C ILE A 118 12.48 3.35 -8.57
N PRO A 119 12.31 2.80 -9.79
CA PRO A 119 11.67 1.50 -10.00
C PRO A 119 12.42 0.34 -9.34
N VAL A 120 13.75 0.40 -9.25
CA VAL A 120 14.57 -0.65 -8.62
C VAL A 120 14.32 -0.66 -7.12
N TYR A 121 14.36 0.51 -6.46
CA TYR A 121 14.03 0.62 -5.04
C TYR A 121 12.57 0.24 -4.76
N ALA A 122 11.65 0.65 -5.65
CA ALA A 122 10.24 0.28 -5.55
C ALA A 122 10.01 -1.23 -5.71
N ALA A 123 10.78 -1.90 -6.59
CA ALA A 123 10.75 -3.35 -6.74
C ALA A 123 11.27 -4.07 -5.49
N ALA A 124 12.38 -3.60 -4.92
CA ALA A 124 12.94 -4.15 -3.67
C ALA A 124 11.96 -3.98 -2.49
N ALA A 125 11.41 -2.77 -2.32
CA ALA A 125 10.41 -2.50 -1.30
C ALA A 125 9.12 -3.32 -1.53
N GLY A 126 8.66 -3.39 -2.78
CA GLY A 126 7.50 -4.19 -3.18
C GLY A 126 7.67 -5.66 -2.84
N MET A 127 8.82 -6.26 -3.17
CA MET A 127 9.14 -7.65 -2.81
C MET A 127 9.12 -7.87 -1.29
N GLY A 128 9.74 -6.99 -0.51
CA GLY A 128 9.70 -7.06 0.96
C GLY A 128 8.28 -7.03 1.51
N MET A 129 7.45 -6.10 1.02
CA MET A 129 6.05 -5.97 1.42
C MET A 129 5.21 -7.17 1.00
N ILE A 130 5.42 -7.71 -0.19
CA ILE A 130 4.73 -8.93 -0.66
C ILE A 130 5.03 -10.10 0.28
N ILE A 131 6.29 -10.32 0.65
CA ILE A 131 6.67 -11.41 1.57
C ILE A 131 5.97 -11.22 2.91
N LEU A 132 6.00 -10.00 3.47
CA LEU A 132 5.33 -9.67 4.74
C LEU A 132 3.82 -9.91 4.67
N PHE A 133 3.16 -9.43 3.61
CA PHE A 133 1.73 -9.58 3.43
C PHE A 133 1.30 -11.03 3.14
N LEU A 134 2.04 -11.77 2.31
CA LEU A 134 1.75 -13.18 2.08
C LEU A 134 1.90 -13.98 3.37
N THR A 135 2.96 -13.74 4.13
CA THR A 135 3.18 -14.38 5.43
C THR A 135 2.05 -14.06 6.41
N GLY A 136 1.67 -12.78 6.52
CA GLY A 136 0.54 -12.35 7.36
C GLY A 136 -0.78 -12.99 6.94
N SER A 137 -1.06 -13.07 5.64
CA SER A 137 -2.27 -13.72 5.13
C SER A 137 -2.28 -15.23 5.39
N TYR A 138 -1.12 -15.89 5.29
CA TYR A 138 -1.00 -17.32 5.55
C TYR A 138 -1.22 -17.64 7.04
N ILE A 139 -0.59 -16.87 7.94
CA ILE A 139 -0.77 -17.00 9.39
C ILE A 139 -2.24 -16.79 9.76
N ALA A 140 -2.86 -15.73 9.21
CA ALA A 140 -4.25 -15.41 9.48
C ALA A 140 -5.23 -16.48 8.95
N ALA A 141 -4.96 -17.04 7.77
CA ALA A 141 -5.76 -18.13 7.22
C ALA A 141 -5.69 -19.39 8.10
N ARG A 142 -4.51 -19.76 8.59
CA ARG A 142 -4.37 -20.91 9.51
C ARG A 142 -5.13 -20.73 10.82
N ASP A 143 -5.14 -19.52 11.36
CA ASP A 143 -5.90 -19.20 12.57
C ASP A 143 -7.42 -19.29 12.33
N MET A 144 -7.89 -18.82 11.16
CA MET A 144 -9.29 -18.97 10.75
C MET A 144 -9.71 -20.45 10.57
N ASP A 145 -8.80 -21.29 10.09
CA ASP A 145 -9.03 -22.73 9.89
C ASP A 145 -8.88 -23.55 11.21
N GLY A 146 -8.54 -22.90 12.32
CA GLY A 146 -8.38 -23.55 13.63
C GLY A 146 -7.18 -24.48 13.71
N VAL A 147 -6.17 -24.31 12.84
CA VAL A 147 -4.97 -25.15 12.81
C VAL A 147 -3.94 -24.60 13.82
N PRO A 148 -3.62 -25.33 14.91
CA PRO A 148 -2.65 -24.86 15.89
C PRO A 148 -1.23 -24.72 15.30
N PHE A 149 -0.44 -23.83 15.89
CA PHE A 149 0.98 -23.63 15.57
C PHE A 149 1.87 -24.68 16.23
#